data_AF-A0A350D270-F1
#
_entry.id   AF-A0A350D270-F1
#
_cell.length_a   1.000
_cell.length_b   1.000
_cell.length_c   1.000
_cell.angle_alpha   90.00
_cell.angle_beta   90.00
_cell.angle_gamma   90.00
#
_symmetry.space_group_name_H-M   'P 1'
#
loop_
_entity.id
_entity.type
_entity.pdbx_description
1 polymer ?
#
loop_
_entity_poly.entity_id
_entity_poly.type
_entity_poly.pdbx_seq_one_letter_code
_entity_poly.pdbx_strand_id
1 'polypeptide(L)'
;FALNEVSKIKGEGGKAKKYKSYAKKLPAFITTNGLIATLAFLKSKKEAKDVYDSVVKWLEKQGYIEKGKDGLEELLKADYHKLRLATMEALAFTSWLKRMVDIEIEGEENE
;
A
#
# COMPACT_ATOMS: atom_id res chain seq x y z
N PHE A 1 4.25 11.19 3.63
CA PHE A 1 3.17 10.57 2.83
C PHE A 1 2.54 9.43 3.60
N ALA A 2 3.30 8.38 3.97
CA ALA A 2 2.80 7.27 4.77
C ALA A 2 2.04 7.71 6.05
N LEU A 3 2.63 8.61 6.85
CA LEU A 3 1.96 9.17 8.04
C LEU A 3 0.58 9.74 7.70
N ASN A 4 0.48 10.60 6.67
CA ASN A 4 -0.78 11.20 6.26
C ASN A 4 -1.82 10.16 5.80
N GLU A 5 -1.41 9.06 5.14
CA GLU A 5 -2.36 8.00 4.79
C GLU A 5 -2.87 7.27 6.05
N VAL A 6 -2.00 7.03 7.04
CA VAL A 6 -2.39 6.41 8.31
C VAL A 6 -3.31 7.34 9.12
N SER A 7 -2.99 8.63 9.22
CA SER A 7 -3.79 9.61 9.96
C SER A 7 -5.22 9.76 9.40
N LYS A 8 -5.44 9.53 8.10
CA LYS A 8 -6.78 9.60 7.50
C LYS A 8 -7.73 8.52 7.98
N ILE A 9 -7.18 7.36 8.36
CA ILE A 9 -7.98 6.21 8.77
C ILE A 9 -7.97 6.01 10.28
N LYS A 10 -7.05 6.70 10.97
CA LYS A 10 -6.92 6.64 12.43
C LYS A 10 -8.27 6.99 13.07
N GLY A 11 -8.69 6.25 14.08
CA GLY A 11 -10.03 6.37 14.67
C GLY A 11 -11.16 5.67 13.90
N GLU A 12 -10.93 5.10 12.70
CA GLU A 12 -11.94 4.28 11.99
C GLU A 12 -12.04 2.83 12.53
N GLY A 13 -11.66 2.60 13.80
CA GLY A 13 -11.83 1.35 14.54
C GLY A 13 -11.47 0.08 13.76
N GLY A 14 -12.49 -0.72 13.40
CA GLY A 14 -12.31 -1.97 12.66
C GLY A 14 -11.58 -1.81 11.33
N LYS A 15 -11.77 -0.70 10.62
CA LYS A 15 -11.09 -0.40 9.36
C LYS A 15 -9.60 -0.09 9.58
N ALA A 16 -9.28 0.68 10.63
CA ALA A 16 -7.90 0.94 11.04
C ALA A 16 -7.15 -0.35 11.39
N LYS A 17 -7.79 -1.27 12.12
CA LYS A 17 -7.24 -2.59 12.44
C LYS A 17 -6.96 -3.44 11.19
N LYS A 18 -7.88 -3.45 10.21
CA LYS A 18 -7.69 -4.18 8.95
C LYS A 18 -6.56 -3.57 8.13
N TYR A 19 -6.52 -2.25 8.00
CA TYR A 19 -5.44 -1.55 7.30
C TYR A 19 -4.07 -1.85 7.93
N LYS A 20 -3.94 -1.76 9.27
CA LYS A 20 -2.72 -2.14 10.00
C LYS A 20 -2.30 -3.57 9.65
N SER A 21 -3.23 -4.52 9.68
CA SER A 21 -2.94 -5.92 9.35
C SER A 21 -2.37 -6.11 7.95
N TYR A 22 -2.96 -5.47 6.93
CA TYR A 22 -2.47 -5.56 5.55
C TYR A 22 -1.16 -4.77 5.34
N ALA A 23 -1.04 -3.56 5.89
CA ALA A 23 0.17 -2.75 5.81
C ALA A 23 1.39 -3.45 6.42
N LYS A 24 1.22 -4.23 7.50
CA LYS A 24 2.31 -5.02 8.10
C LYS A 24 2.75 -6.19 7.22
N LYS A 25 1.84 -6.78 6.43
CA LYS A 25 2.10 -7.93 5.55
C LYS A 25 2.65 -7.53 4.19
N LEU A 26 2.40 -6.30 3.78
CA LEU A 26 2.74 -5.76 2.47
C LEU A 26 4.21 -5.98 2.03
N PRO A 27 5.23 -5.66 2.85
CA PRO A 27 6.63 -5.87 2.45
C PRO A 27 6.93 -7.33 2.09
N ALA A 28 6.37 -8.27 2.86
CA ALA A 28 6.52 -9.70 2.62
C ALA A 28 5.79 -10.11 1.33
N PHE A 29 4.55 -9.66 1.13
CA PHE A 29 3.79 -9.97 -0.09
C PHE A 29 4.50 -9.51 -1.36
N ILE A 30 5.03 -8.29 -1.38
CA ILE A 30 5.74 -7.77 -2.56
C ILE A 30 7.05 -8.54 -2.78
N THR A 31 7.79 -8.87 -1.72
CA THR A 31 9.06 -9.61 -1.83
C THR A 31 8.84 -11.04 -2.33
N THR A 32 7.78 -11.72 -1.87
CA THR A 32 7.51 -13.12 -2.22
C THR A 32 6.74 -13.28 -3.53
N ASN A 33 5.76 -12.42 -3.80
CA ASN A 33 4.83 -12.58 -4.93
C ASN A 33 5.00 -11.51 -6.02
N GLY A 34 5.81 -10.48 -5.78
CA GLY A 34 5.94 -9.33 -6.66
C GLY A 34 4.82 -8.29 -6.49
N LEU A 35 5.03 -7.11 -7.09
CA LEU A 35 4.12 -5.97 -6.96
C LEU A 35 2.75 -6.24 -7.62
N ILE A 36 2.73 -6.75 -8.85
CA ILE A 36 1.49 -6.96 -9.62
C ILE A 36 0.54 -7.93 -8.90
N ALA A 37 1.03 -9.10 -8.50
CA ALA A 37 0.22 -10.08 -7.79
C ALA A 37 -0.29 -9.53 -6.44
N THR A 38 0.55 -8.77 -5.73
CA THR A 38 0.16 -8.13 -4.47
C THR A 38 -0.96 -7.11 -4.69
N LEU A 39 -0.85 -6.23 -5.69
CA LEU A 39 -1.88 -5.25 -6.01
C LEU A 39 -3.19 -5.91 -6.45
N ALA A 40 -3.13 -6.97 -7.27
CA ALA A 40 -4.30 -7.76 -7.66
C ALA A 40 -4.99 -8.39 -6.44
N PHE A 41 -4.21 -8.99 -5.52
CA PHE A 41 -4.73 -9.55 -4.28
C PHE A 41 -5.42 -8.49 -3.42
N LEU A 42 -4.79 -7.34 -3.19
CA LEU A 42 -5.42 -6.28 -2.39
C LEU A 42 -6.69 -5.74 -3.06
N LYS A 43 -6.67 -5.53 -4.38
CA LYS A 43 -7.84 -5.08 -5.15
C LYS A 43 -9.03 -6.06 -5.06
N SER A 44 -8.74 -7.36 -4.89
CA SER A 44 -9.76 -8.40 -4.72
C SER A 44 -10.46 -8.40 -3.35
N LYS A 45 -9.92 -7.69 -2.35
CA LYS A 45 -10.40 -7.69 -0.96
C LYS A 45 -10.97 -6.33 -0.60
N LYS A 46 -12.26 -6.28 -0.25
CA LYS A 46 -12.95 -5.03 0.13
C LYS A 46 -12.28 -4.35 1.33
N GLU A 47 -11.85 -5.14 2.31
CA GLU A 47 -11.17 -4.69 3.52
C GLU A 47 -9.71 -4.26 3.31
N ALA A 48 -9.14 -4.47 2.12
CA ALA A 48 -7.77 -4.07 1.78
C ALA A 48 -7.73 -2.87 0.83
N LYS A 49 -8.90 -2.32 0.45
CA LYS A 49 -9.03 -1.24 -0.52
C LYS A 49 -8.21 -0.01 -0.15
N ASP A 50 -8.26 0.42 1.11
CA ASP A 50 -7.53 1.61 1.56
C ASP A 50 -6.00 1.42 1.47
N VAL A 51 -5.51 0.20 1.74
CA VAL A 51 -4.09 -0.14 1.60
C VAL A 51 -3.67 -0.18 0.13
N TYR A 52 -4.49 -0.79 -0.74
CA TYR A 52 -4.30 -0.75 -2.18
C TYR A 52 -4.22 0.70 -2.69
N ASP A 53 -5.20 1.52 -2.32
CA ASP A 53 -5.28 2.93 -2.74
C ASP A 53 -4.05 3.71 -2.24
N SER A 54 -3.55 3.43 -1.04
CA SER A 54 -2.35 4.08 -0.49
C SER A 54 -1.09 3.77 -1.31
N VAL A 55 -0.91 2.50 -1.72
CA VAL A 55 0.22 2.08 -2.56
C VAL A 55 0.11 2.69 -3.96
N VAL A 56 -1.08 2.64 -4.59
CA VAL A 56 -1.29 3.21 -5.92
C VAL A 56 -1.05 4.71 -5.91
N LYS A 57 -1.61 5.46 -4.95
CA LYS A 57 -1.38 6.92 -4.83
C LYS A 57 0.09 7.26 -4.62
N TRP A 58 0.83 6.43 -3.90
CA TRP A 58 2.28 6.62 -3.78
C TRP A 58 2.97 6.47 -5.13
N LEU A 59 2.66 5.41 -5.88
CA LEU A 59 3.24 5.17 -7.20
C LEU A 59 2.80 6.21 -8.24
N GLU A 60 1.58 6.73 -8.15
CA GLU A 60 1.12 7.90 -8.92
C GLU A 60 1.98 9.13 -8.60
N LYS A 61 2.20 9.40 -7.32
CA LYS A 61 3.01 10.54 -6.87
C LYS A 61 4.46 10.45 -7.36
N GLN A 62 5.00 9.24 -7.45
CA GLN A 62 6.36 8.98 -7.94
C GLN A 62 6.45 8.89 -9.47
N GLY A 63 5.33 9.06 -10.19
CA GLY A 63 5.29 9.06 -11.66
C GLY A 63 5.35 7.67 -12.31
N TYR A 64 5.18 6.60 -11.55
CA TYR A 64 5.10 5.24 -12.09
C TYR A 64 3.71 4.91 -12.64
N ILE A 65 2.68 5.59 -12.15
CA ILE A 65 1.29 5.42 -12.58
C ILE A 65 0.75 6.79 -12.97
N GLU A 66 0.04 6.87 -14.08
CA GLU A 66 -0.67 8.09 -14.47
C GLU A 66 -1.89 8.32 -13.57
N LYS A 67 -2.02 9.56 -13.10
CA LYS A 67 -3.07 9.95 -12.17
C LYS A 67 -4.46 9.66 -12.74
N GLY A 68 -5.28 8.92 -11.98
CA GLY A 68 -6.66 8.63 -12.34
C GLY A 68 -6.84 7.43 -13.27
N LYS A 69 -5.76 6.73 -13.64
CA LYS A 69 -5.82 5.42 -14.31
C LYS A 69 -5.86 4.29 -13.28
N ASP A 70 -6.25 3.10 -13.72
CA ASP A 70 -6.19 1.92 -12.89
C ASP A 70 -4.73 1.47 -12.71
N GLY A 71 -4.20 1.63 -11.49
CA GLY A 71 -2.79 1.37 -11.22
C GLY A 71 -2.33 -0.06 -11.51
N LEU A 72 -3.20 -1.06 -11.35
CA LEU A 72 -2.87 -2.45 -11.68
C LEU A 72 -2.76 -2.64 -13.20
N GLU A 73 -3.73 -2.12 -13.97
CA GLU A 73 -3.69 -2.22 -15.43
C GLU A 73 -2.52 -1.46 -16.05
N GLU A 74 -2.16 -0.30 -15.49
CA GLU A 74 -0.99 0.47 -15.92
C GLU A 74 0.31 -0.33 -15.73
N LEU A 75 0.49 -0.93 -14.56
CA LEU A 75 1.69 -1.71 -14.25
C LEU A 75 1.78 -3.02 -15.03
N LEU A 76 0.64 -3.61 -15.40
CA LEU A 76 0.60 -4.78 -16.30
C LEU A 76 1.08 -4.45 -17.73
N LYS A 77 0.92 -3.20 -18.17
CA LYS A 77 1.36 -2.72 -19.49
C LYS A 77 2.76 -2.10 -19.45
N ALA A 78 3.34 -1.92 -18.28
CA ALA A 78 4.66 -1.32 -18.10
C ALA A 78 5.77 -2.24 -18.61
N ASP A 79 6.83 -1.64 -19.14
CA ASP A 79 8.04 -2.39 -19.45
C ASP A 79 8.75 -2.88 -18.16
N TYR A 80 9.68 -3.81 -18.34
CA TYR A 80 10.41 -4.43 -17.24
C TYR A 80 11.17 -3.43 -16.36
N HIS A 81 11.79 -2.41 -16.95
CA HIS A 81 12.56 -1.43 -16.19
C HIS A 81 11.64 -0.58 -15.32
N LYS A 82 10.54 -0.08 -15.89
CA LYS A 82 9.52 0.69 -15.16
C LYS A 82 8.91 -0.13 -14.03
N LEU A 83 8.54 -1.39 -14.29
CA LEU A 83 7.96 -2.28 -13.27
C LEU A 83 8.95 -2.59 -12.13
N ARG A 84 10.23 -2.80 -12.46
CA ARG A 84 11.28 -3.04 -11.44
C ARG A 84 11.46 -1.83 -10.54
N LEU A 85 11.52 -0.62 -11.11
CA LEU A 85 11.63 0.62 -10.35
C LEU A 85 10.38 0.87 -9.48
N ALA A 86 9.19 0.68 -10.03
CA ALA A 86 7.94 0.78 -9.29
C ALA A 86 7.88 -0.22 -8.11
N THR A 87 8.42 -1.43 -8.29
CA THR A 87 8.50 -2.45 -7.23
C THR A 87 9.44 -2.02 -6.10
N MET A 88 10.62 -1.49 -6.43
CA MET A 88 11.55 -0.96 -5.43
C MET A 88 10.94 0.21 -4.66
N GLU A 89 10.26 1.11 -5.35
CA GLU A 89 9.60 2.27 -4.77
C GLU A 89 8.45 1.87 -3.85
N ALA A 90 7.62 0.90 -4.29
CA ALA A 90 6.56 0.33 -3.47
C ALA A 90 7.15 -0.30 -2.20
N LEU A 91 8.22 -1.09 -2.29
CA LEU A 91 8.88 -1.70 -1.13
C LEU A 91 9.37 -0.65 -0.12
N ALA A 92 10.01 0.41 -0.59
CA ALA A 92 10.45 1.52 0.25
C ALA A 92 9.26 2.16 0.99
N PHE A 93 8.16 2.42 0.27
CA PHE A 93 6.93 2.93 0.87
C PHE A 93 6.33 1.98 1.90
N THR A 94 6.21 0.68 1.59
CA THR A 94 5.62 -0.29 2.52
C THR A 94 6.40 -0.41 3.83
N SER A 95 7.71 -0.19 3.78
CA SER A 95 8.56 -0.15 4.98
C SER A 95 8.22 1.03 5.88
N TRP A 96 7.99 2.21 5.31
CA TRP A 96 7.51 3.38 6.04
C TRP A 96 6.08 3.18 6.54
N LEU A 97 5.19 2.66 5.70
CA LEU A 97 3.80 2.45 6.04
C LEU A 97 3.65 1.51 7.24
N LYS A 98 4.40 0.39 7.26
CA LYS A 98 4.47 -0.54 8.39
C LYS A 98 4.84 0.17 9.69
N ARG A 99 5.90 1.00 9.68
CA ARG A 99 6.32 1.76 10.87
C ARG A 99 5.25 2.73 11.36
N MET A 100 4.58 3.42 10.43
CA MET A 100 3.57 4.41 10.80
C MET A 100 2.30 3.75 11.38
N VAL A 101 1.85 2.61 10.85
CA VAL A 101 0.69 1.90 11.42
C VAL A 101 0.99 1.26 12.76
N ASP A 102 2.25 0.86 13.00
CA ASP A 102 2.67 0.42 14.33
C ASP A 102 2.61 1.61 15.29
N ILE A 103 3.19 2.77 14.97
CA ILE A 103 3.16 3.95 15.87
C ILE A 103 1.73 4.48 16.13
N GLU A 104 0.93 4.70 15.09
CA GLU A 104 -0.32 5.45 15.20
C GLU A 104 -1.53 4.61 15.63
N ILE A 105 -1.53 3.31 15.33
CA ILE A 105 -2.69 2.41 15.57
C ILE A 105 -2.40 1.41 16.71
N GLU A 106 -1.15 1.19 17.12
CA GLU A 106 -0.83 0.42 18.34
C GLU A 106 -1.20 1.17 19.64
N GLY A 107 -1.27 2.50 19.60
CA GLY A 107 -1.81 3.31 20.70
C GLY A 107 -3.28 3.04 21.03
N GLU A 108 -4.10 2.65 20.03
CA GLU A 108 -5.54 2.39 20.22
C GLU A 108 -5.86 0.99 20.78
N GLU A 109 -4.90 0.07 20.85
CA GLU A 109 -5.13 -1.27 21.43
C GLU A 109 -4.88 -1.31 22.95
N ASN A 110 -4.26 -0.27 23.51
CA ASN A 110 -3.89 -0.17 24.93
C ASN A 110 -4.65 0.93 25.70
N GLU A 111 -5.63 1.59 25.09
CA GLU A 111 -6.63 2.47 25.73
C GLU A 111 -8.01 1.80 25.70
#